data_AF-A0A7W7Z810-F1
#
_entry.id   AF-A0A7W7Z810-F1
#
_cell.length_a   1.000
_cell.length_b   1.000
_cell.length_c   1.000
_cell.angle_alpha   90.00
_cell.angle_beta   90.00
_cell.angle_gamma   90.00
#
_symmetry.space_group_name_H-M   'P 1'
#
loop_
_entity.id
_entity.type
_entity.pdbx_description
1 polymer ?
#
loop_
_entity_poly.entity_id
_entity_poly.type
_entity_poly.pdbx_seq_one_letter_code
_entity_poly.pdbx_strand_id
1 'polypeptide(L)'
;MADLLIRDIDPELKRQVEQRAQLHARDLSDEVKALLQIGLSVAEPDLKMGTWIASLVRPEDRGDDLVFEYRSVDSPPPDFE
;
A
#
# COMPACT_ATOMS: atom_id res chain seq x y z
N MET A 1 -4.90 20.82 7.56
CA MET A 1 -3.59 20.15 7.45
C MET A 1 -2.80 20.49 8.69
N ALA A 2 -2.17 19.50 9.33
CA ALA A 2 -1.36 19.74 10.52
C ALA A 2 0.07 20.07 10.09
N ASP A 3 0.59 21.20 10.54
CA ASP A 3 1.98 21.58 10.33
C ASP A 3 2.84 20.95 11.43
N LEU A 4 3.98 20.37 11.03
CA LEU A 4 4.91 19.72 11.93
C LEU A 4 6.30 20.34 11.79
N LEU A 5 6.83 20.85 12.90
CA LEU A 5 8.17 21.42 12.96
C LEU A 5 9.12 20.42 13.61
N ILE A 6 10.08 19.91 12.83
CA ILE A 6 11.17 19.06 13.32
C ILE A 6 12.32 19.98 13.74
N ARG A 7 12.64 20.00 15.04
CA ARG A 7 13.78 20.75 15.60
C ARG A 7 14.94 19.81 15.86
N ASP A 8 16.14 20.39 15.98
CA ASP A 8 17.36 19.67 16.36
C ASP A 8 17.66 18.46 15.46
N ILE A 9 17.37 18.58 14.17
CA ILE A 9 17.74 17.57 13.18
C ILE A 9 19.26 17.53 13.03
N ASP A 10 19.80 16.31 12.92
CA ASP A 10 21.21 16.11 12.60
C ASP A 10 21.57 16.90 11.30
N PRO A 11 22.59 17.77 11.32
CA PRO A 11 23.00 18.55 10.16
C PRO A 11 23.34 17.69 8.94
N GLU A 12 23.91 16.52 9.15
CA GLU A 12 24.26 15.61 8.06
C GLU A 12 23.00 14.97 7.46
N LEU A 13 22.03 14.60 8.30
CA LEU A 13 20.73 14.11 7.83
C LEU A 13 20.01 15.19 7.01
N LYS A 14 20.00 16.44 7.49
CA LYS A 14 19.41 17.55 6.74
C LYS A 14 20.05 17.69 5.36
N ARG A 15 21.38 17.64 5.28
CA ARG A 15 22.13 17.73 4.01
C ARG A 15 21.78 16.60 3.05
N GLN A 16 21.62 15.37 3.55
CA GLN A 16 21.23 14.22 2.74
C GLN A 16 19.82 14.40 2.15
N VAL A 17 18.87 14.90 2.95
CA VAL A 17 17.49 15.15 2.49
C VAL A 17 17.46 16.27 1.45
N GLU A 18 18.25 17.34 1.64
CA GLU A 18 18.37 18.43 0.66
C GLU A 18 18.93 17.94 -0.69
N GLN A 19 19.99 17.13 -0.66
CA GLN A 19 20.54 16.52 -1.87
C GLN A 19 19.52 15.63 -2.58
N ARG A 20 18.78 14.82 -1.82
CA ARG A 20 17.74 13.95 -2.37
C ARG A 20 16.59 14.75 -2.99
N ALA A 21 16.16 15.83 -2.35
CA ALA A 21 15.13 16.72 -2.87
C ALA A 21 15.54 17.33 -4.23
N GLN A 22 16.80 17.76 -4.36
CA GLN A 22 17.35 18.25 -5.63
C GLN A 22 17.34 17.16 -6.71
N LEU A 23 17.77 15.94 -6.38
CA LEU A 23 17.77 14.81 -7.33
C LEU A 23 16.37 14.46 -7.82
N HIS A 24 15.36 14.60 -6.97
CA HIS A 24 13.97 14.30 -7.30
C HIS A 24 13.19 15.50 -7.88
N ALA A 25 13.85 16.65 -8.06
CA ALA A 25 13.23 17.91 -8.48
C ALA A 25 12.00 18.27 -7.63
N ARG A 26 12.12 18.11 -6.31
CA ARG A 26 11.08 18.42 -5.32
C ARG A 26 11.56 19.47 -4.33
N ASP A 27 10.62 20.19 -3.75
CA ASP A 27 10.89 21.04 -2.60
C ASP A 27 11.19 20.18 -1.36
N LEU A 28 12.01 20.73 -0.45
CA LEU A 28 12.47 20.02 0.74
C LEU A 28 11.31 19.45 1.57
N SER A 29 10.25 20.25 1.76
CA SER A 29 9.06 19.84 2.51
C SER A 29 8.33 18.66 1.86
N ASP A 30 8.28 18.62 0.53
CA ASP A 30 7.58 17.56 -0.20
C ASP A 30 8.40 16.27 -0.22
N GLU A 31 9.73 16.36 -0.28
CA GLU A 31 10.58 15.19 -0.12
C GLU A 31 10.49 14.62 1.30
N VAL A 32 10.44 15.47 2.34
CA VAL A 32 10.21 15.02 3.73
C VAL A 32 8.86 14.32 3.86
N LYS A 33 7.79 14.86 3.27
CA LYS A 33 6.47 14.19 3.27
C LYS A 33 6.52 12.84 2.59
N ALA A 34 7.19 12.74 1.44
CA ALA A 34 7.33 11.48 0.72
C ALA A 34 8.10 10.43 1.54
N LEU A 35 9.19 10.83 2.21
CA LEU A 35 9.94 9.94 3.10
C LEU A 35 9.11 9.50 4.31
N LEU A 36 8.34 10.40 4.91
CA LEU A 36 7.43 10.06 6.00
C LEU A 36 6.32 9.11 5.52
N GLN A 37 5.77 9.32 4.33
CA GLN A 37 4.80 8.40 3.74
C GLN A 37 5.41 7.00 3.54
N ILE A 38 6.65 6.91 3.04
CA ILE A 38 7.36 5.64 2.89
C ILE A 38 7.61 4.96 4.24
N GLY A 39 7.98 5.73 5.26
CA GLY A 39 8.19 5.20 6.62
C GLY A 39 6.90 4.80 7.34
N LEU A 40 5.79 5.47 7.03
CA LEU A 40 4.46 5.21 7.60
C LEU A 40 3.66 4.18 6.81
N SER A 41 3.96 3.96 5.53
CA SER A 41 3.51 2.79 4.81
C SER A 41 4.18 1.60 5.47
N VAL A 42 3.50 1.07 6.48
CA VAL A 42 3.78 -0.21 7.11
C VAL A 42 4.13 -1.14 5.97
N ALA A 43 5.37 -1.64 5.94
CA ALA A 43 5.68 -2.76 5.07
C ALA A 43 4.60 -3.79 5.37
N GLU A 44 3.77 -4.12 4.38
CA GLU A 44 2.82 -5.21 4.57
C GLU A 44 3.65 -6.35 5.18
N PRO A 45 3.23 -6.90 6.33
CA PRO A 45 3.98 -8.00 6.92
C PRO A 45 4.27 -8.97 5.79
N ASP A 46 5.50 -9.50 5.73
CA ASP A 46 5.89 -10.46 4.70
C ASP A 46 5.07 -11.74 4.90
N LEU A 47 3.81 -11.66 4.50
CA LEU A 47 2.82 -12.68 4.61
C LEU A 47 3.14 -13.62 3.48
N LYS A 48 3.43 -14.86 3.84
CA LYS A 48 3.45 -15.94 2.86
C LYS A 48 2.15 -15.84 2.05
N MET A 49 2.24 -15.98 0.74
CA MET A 49 1.12 -15.85 -0.19
C MET A 49 -0.16 -16.57 0.29
N GLY A 50 -0.02 -17.77 0.86
CA GLY A 50 -1.14 -18.53 1.43
C GLY A 50 -1.82 -17.85 2.63
N THR A 51 -1.07 -17.19 3.51
CA THR A 51 -1.62 -16.44 4.65
C THR A 51 -2.35 -15.19 4.19
N TRP A 52 -1.81 -14.50 3.17
CA TRP A 52 -2.49 -13.37 2.56
C TRP A 52 -3.82 -13.78 1.93
N ILE A 53 -3.83 -14.83 1.09
CA ILE A 53 -5.05 -15.38 0.47
C ILE A 53 -6.07 -15.81 1.55
N ALA A 54 -5.62 -16.49 2.60
CA ALA A 54 -6.50 -16.93 3.70
C ALA A 54 -7.14 -15.76 4.46
N SER A 55 -6.50 -14.58 4.49
CA SER A 55 -7.04 -13.40 5.14
C SER A 55 -8.19 -12.73 4.36
N LEU A 56 -8.26 -12.97 3.05
CA LEU A 56 -9.33 -12.46 2.18
C LEU A 56 -10.64 -13.24 2.35
N VAL A 57 -10.58 -14.45 2.90
CA VAL A 57 -11.73 -15.32 3.12
C VAL A 57 -12.17 -15.23 4.58
N ARG A 58 -13.46 -14.96 4.81
CA ARG A 58 -14.02 -14.90 6.16
C ARG A 58 -13.85 -16.27 6.84
N PRO A 59 -13.64 -16.33 8.17
CA PRO A 59 -13.40 -17.59 8.87
C PRO A 59 -14.45 -18.67 8.61
N GLU A 60 -15.71 -18.27 8.40
CA GLU A 60 -16.85 -19.16 8.18
C GLU A 60 -16.85 -19.78 6.76
N ASP A 61 -16.21 -19.10 5.81
CA ASP A 61 -16.15 -19.49 4.39
C ASP A 61 -14.87 -20.30 4.08
N ARG A 62 -14.04 -20.59 5.08
CA ARG A 62 -12.81 -21.39 4.93
C ARG A 62 -13.16 -22.87 4.97
N GLY A 63 -13.14 -23.52 3.81
CA GLY A 63 -13.27 -24.97 3.68
C GLY A 63 -11.96 -25.62 3.24
N ASP A 64 -11.80 -26.91 3.55
CA ASP A 64 -10.74 -27.74 2.97
C ASP A 64 -11.00 -28.01 1.48
N ASP A 65 -12.28 -28.00 1.09
CA ASP A 65 -12.73 -28.15 -0.29
C ASP A 65 -13.19 -26.81 -0.88
N LEU A 66 -12.79 -26.54 -2.12
CA LEU A 66 -13.25 -25.39 -2.90
C LEU A 66 -14.69 -25.63 -3.39
N VAL A 67 -15.67 -25.36 -2.53
CA VAL A 67 -17.09 -25.43 -2.89
C VAL A 67 -17.54 -24.08 -3.43
N PHE A 68 -17.55 -23.95 -4.76
CA PHE A 68 -18.14 -22.79 -5.41
C PHE A 68 -19.63 -23.01 -5.65
N GLU A 69 -20.46 -22.09 -5.18
CA GLU A 69 -21.84 -22.01 -5.66
C GLU A 69 -21.83 -21.58 -7.13
N TYR A 70 -22.00 -22.53 -8.03
CA TYR A 70 -22.19 -22.21 -9.44
C TYR A 70 -23.53 -21.51 -9.58
N ARG A 71 -23.51 -20.17 -9.70
CA ARG A 71 -24.67 -19.44 -10.21
C ARG A 71 -24.82 -19.86 -11.66
N SER A 72 -25.76 -20.75 -11.94
CA SER A 72 -26.26 -20.98 -13.30
C SER A 72 -26.92 -19.69 -13.76
N VAL A 73 -26.11 -18.77 -14.26
CA VAL A 73 -26.64 -17.64 -14.99
C VAL A 73 -27.04 -18.23 -16.33
N ASP A 74 -28.32 -18.54 -16.49
CA ASP A 74 -28.99 -18.60 -17.80
C ASP A 74 -28.94 -17.19 -18.41
N SER A 75 -27.74 -16.64 -18.57
CA SER A 75 -27.54 -15.38 -19.25
C SER A 75 -27.62 -15.71 -20.73
N PRO A 76 -28.59 -15.16 -21.48
CA PRO A 76 -28.54 -15.27 -22.92
C PRO A 76 -27.19 -14.73 -23.40
N PRO A 77 -26.59 -15.32 -24.46
CA PRO A 77 -25.35 -14.83 -25.00
C PRO A 77 -25.47 -13.33 -25.33
N PRO A 78 -24.42 -12.53 -25.10
CA PRO A 78 -24.47 -11.10 -25.33
C PRO A 78 -24.79 -10.80 -26.80
N ASP A 79 -25.70 -9.84 -26.99
CA ASP A 79 -26.03 -9.31 -28.31
C ASP A 79 -24.96 -8.29 -28.70
N PHE A 80 -24.38 -8.45 -29.89
CA PHE A 80 -23.29 -7.62 -30.40
C PHE A 80 -23.73 -6.77 -31.60
N GLU A 81 -25.00 -6.32 -31.62
CA GLU A 81 -25.43 -5.28 -32.57
C GLU A 81 -24.62 -3.98 -32.44
#